data_AF-A0AB39XF03-F1
#
_entry.id   AF-A0AB39XF03-F1
#
_cell.length_a   1.000
_cell.length_b   1.000
_cell.length_c   1.000
_cell.angle_alpha   90.00
_cell.angle_beta   90.00
_cell.angle_gamma   90.00
#
_symmetry.space_group_name_H-M   'P 1'
#
loop_
_entity.id
_entity.type
_entity.pdbx_description
1 polymer ?
#
loop_
_entity_poly.entity_id
_entity_poly.type
_entity_poly.pdbx_seq_one_letter_code
_entity_poly.pdbx_strand_id
1 'polypeptide(L)'
;MGLVILVVALFWLNFYTVHVRYRLTVEVQDGDQIKTGSSVIDVSYNIEPANTPSHWNAFPTAVGYAPTVNLGEKGMLFLTFEEATRTPEQRIERNKQIRCLYWDIGCLPFAAYQKASGSDYGNKKAALDELLRQSGPREVPFAVLPTLLRVRDINDLPMHASRFGNPPRKLVGVSPYDLAASFGPGVELKRVVLQLTDDPVTPPPEIWPQWLKELPKEKRELLAVNIGYYN
;
A
#
# COMPACT_ATOMS: atom_id res chain seq x y z
N MET A 1 19.98 37.65 18.26
CA MET A 1 18.90 36.73 18.70
C MET A 1 17.74 36.68 17.73
N GLY A 2 17.06 37.80 17.41
CA GLY A 2 15.87 37.81 16.53
C GLY A 2 16.09 37.26 15.11
N LEU A 3 17.22 37.57 14.47
CA LEU A 3 17.54 37.05 13.13
C LEU A 3 17.74 35.53 13.10
N VAL A 4 18.37 34.97 14.14
CA VAL A 4 18.60 33.52 14.26
C VAL A 4 17.27 32.79 14.48
N ILE A 5 16.39 33.35 15.32
CA ILE A 5 15.05 32.79 15.54
C ILE A 5 14.22 32.83 14.24
N LEU A 6 14.31 33.92 13.46
CA LEU A 6 13.60 34.05 12.18
C LEU A 6 14.10 33.04 11.13
N VAL A 7 15.42 32.86 11.01
CA VAL A 7 16.01 31.89 10.08
C VAL A 7 15.66 30.45 10.50
N VAL A 8 15.71 30.15 11.79
CA VAL A 8 15.27 28.84 12.31
C VAL A 8 13.78 28.63 12.04
N ALA A 9 12.92 29.60 12.33
CA ALA A 9 11.48 29.50 12.07
C ALA A 9 11.17 29.30 10.58
N LEU A 10 11.81 30.06 9.68
CA LEU A 10 11.65 29.88 8.23
C LEU A 10 12.16 28.53 7.75
N PHE A 11 13.23 28.01 8.34
CA PHE A 11 13.73 26.67 8.05
C PHE A 11 12.72 25.58 8.45
N TRP A 12 12.11 25.68 9.64
CA TRP A 12 11.10 24.73 10.10
C TRP A 12 9.78 24.82 9.33
N LEU A 13 9.36 26.00 8.87
CA LEU A 13 8.15 26.18 8.05
C LEU A 13 8.21 25.48 6.68
N ASN A 14 9.39 25.12 6.19
CA ASN A 14 9.54 24.39 4.94
C ASN A 14 9.43 22.87 5.11
N PHE A 15 9.33 22.36 6.35
CA PHE A 15 8.96 20.98 6.62
C PHE A 15 7.44 20.88 6.68
N TYR A 16 6.87 20.06 5.80
CA TYR A 16 5.44 19.74 5.85
C TYR A 16 5.18 18.36 5.28
N THR A 17 4.01 17.81 5.59
CA THR A 17 3.58 16.50 5.12
C THR A 17 2.47 16.67 4.10
N VAL A 18 2.60 16.00 2.96
CA VAL A 18 1.57 15.94 1.92
C VAL A 18 0.83 14.61 2.04
N HIS A 19 -0.49 14.67 2.15
CA HIS A 19 -1.34 13.48 2.18
C HIS A 19 -1.87 13.17 0.78
N VAL A 20 -1.68 11.94 0.32
CA VAL A 20 -2.27 11.42 -0.91
C VAL A 20 -3.24 10.31 -0.51
N ARG A 21 -4.53 10.62 -0.57
CA ARG A 21 -5.59 9.64 -0.33
C ARG A 21 -6.06 9.03 -1.63
N TYR A 22 -6.21 7.72 -1.63
CA TYR A 22 -6.70 7.00 -2.79
C TYR A 22 -7.51 5.77 -2.39
N ARG A 23 -8.54 5.49 -3.19
CA ARG A 23 -9.29 4.24 -3.15
C ARG A 23 -8.58 3.22 -4.02
N LEU A 24 -8.20 2.08 -3.45
CA LEU A 24 -7.88 0.87 -4.18
C LEU A 24 -9.10 -0.02 -4.30
N THR A 25 -9.32 -0.57 -5.49
CA THR A 25 -10.36 -1.56 -5.77
C THR A 25 -9.72 -2.75 -6.47
N VAL A 26 -9.90 -3.93 -5.89
CA VAL A 26 -9.37 -5.20 -6.41
C VAL A 26 -10.54 -5.99 -6.97
N GLU A 27 -10.45 -6.38 -8.24
CA GLU A 27 -11.45 -7.21 -8.90
C GLU A 27 -10.86 -8.58 -9.24
N VAL A 28 -11.51 -9.63 -8.74
CA VAL A 28 -11.11 -11.02 -8.93
C VAL A 28 -12.25 -11.76 -9.62
N GLN A 29 -11.93 -12.46 -10.70
CA GLN A 29 -12.83 -13.41 -11.31
C GLN A 29 -12.86 -14.68 -10.46
N ASP A 30 -14.07 -15.21 -10.27
CA ASP A 30 -14.32 -16.51 -9.67
C ASP A 30 -15.41 -17.23 -10.47
N GLY A 31 -15.01 -18.09 -11.42
CA GLY A 31 -15.94 -18.71 -12.37
C GLY A 31 -16.53 -17.65 -13.29
N ASP A 32 -17.85 -17.45 -13.26
CA ASP A 32 -18.55 -16.39 -14.02
C ASP A 32 -18.80 -15.10 -13.21
N GLN A 33 -18.37 -15.06 -11.94
CA GLN A 33 -18.61 -13.93 -11.05
C GLN A 33 -17.37 -13.04 -10.91
N ILE A 34 -17.58 -11.72 -10.81
CA ILE A 34 -16.56 -10.80 -10.33
C ILE A 34 -16.80 -10.55 -8.84
N LYS A 35 -15.78 -10.83 -8.02
CA LYS A 35 -15.73 -10.47 -6.60
C LYS A 35 -14.84 -9.25 -6.44
N THR A 36 -15.27 -8.32 -5.60
CA THR A 36 -14.59 -7.03 -5.43
C THR A 36 -14.29 -6.76 -3.96
N GLY A 37 -13.13 -6.15 -3.72
CA GLY A 37 -12.73 -5.61 -2.42
C GLY A 37 -12.17 -4.21 -2.61
N SER A 38 -12.51 -3.27 -1.71
CA SER A 38 -12.05 -1.88 -1.82
C SER A 38 -11.67 -1.30 -0.46
N SER A 39 -10.73 -0.36 -0.47
CA SER A 39 -10.31 0.39 0.71
C SER A 39 -9.71 1.73 0.31
N VAL A 40 -9.98 2.76 1.11
CA VAL A 40 -9.32 4.08 1.03
C VAL A 40 -8.10 4.07 1.95
N ILE A 41 -6.95 4.42 1.38
CA ILE A 41 -5.64 4.47 2.01
C ILE A 41 -5.14 5.92 1.94
N ASP A 42 -4.56 6.42 3.03
CA ASP A 42 -3.89 7.72 3.11
C ASP A 42 -2.39 7.49 3.17
N VAL A 43 -1.64 7.98 2.19
CA VAL A 43 -0.18 7.93 2.21
C VAL A 43 0.36 9.33 2.45
N SER A 44 1.15 9.49 3.50
CA SER A 44 1.77 10.75 3.90
C SER A 44 3.23 10.81 3.45
N TYR A 45 3.58 11.89 2.76
CA TYR A 45 4.91 12.13 2.20
C TYR A 45 5.54 13.34 2.89
N ASN A 46 6.63 13.13 3.61
CA ASN A 46 7.37 14.22 4.25
C ASN A 46 8.17 15.02 3.22
N ILE A 47 8.02 16.33 3.23
CA ILE A 47 8.70 17.27 2.34
C ILE A 47 9.72 18.05 3.16
N GLU A 48 11.00 17.83 2.86
CA GLU A 48 12.14 18.35 3.62
C GLU A 48 13.04 19.24 2.76
N PRO A 49 13.45 20.43 3.23
CA PRO A 49 14.31 21.34 2.47
C PRO A 49 15.58 20.69 1.94
N ALA A 50 16.05 21.10 0.75
CA ALA A 50 17.22 20.50 0.08
C ALA A 50 18.55 20.54 0.89
N ASN A 51 18.65 21.42 1.89
CA ASN A 51 19.87 21.64 2.69
C ASN A 51 19.79 21.03 4.11
N THR A 52 18.87 20.09 4.35
CA THR A 52 18.76 19.41 5.65
C THR A 52 19.93 18.44 5.85
N PRO A 53 20.73 18.55 6.93
CA PRO A 53 21.92 17.71 7.16
C PRO A 53 21.62 16.23 7.41
N SER A 54 20.35 15.87 7.51
CA SER A 54 19.87 14.57 7.88
C SER A 54 18.78 14.14 6.90
N HIS A 55 19.10 13.22 5.99
CA HIS A 55 18.12 12.44 5.21
C HIS A 55 17.35 11.47 6.12
N TRP A 56 16.82 11.97 7.24
CA TRP A 56 16.16 11.16 8.27
C TRP A 56 14.77 10.79 7.79
N ASN A 57 14.67 9.60 7.20
CA ASN A 57 13.42 8.91 6.86
C ASN A 57 12.46 9.68 5.95
N ALA A 58 12.89 9.83 4.69
CA ALA A 58 12.07 10.34 3.59
C ALA A 58 11.06 9.32 3.02
N PHE A 59 10.87 8.17 3.67
CA PHE A 59 9.92 7.16 3.22
C PHE A 59 8.49 7.56 3.58
N PRO A 60 7.53 7.42 2.64
CA PRO A 60 6.14 7.71 2.92
C PRO A 60 5.61 6.77 4.01
N THR A 61 4.72 7.27 4.86
CA THR A 61 3.96 6.42 5.79
C THR A 61 2.57 6.22 5.23
N ALA A 62 2.01 5.02 5.36
CA ALA A 62 0.64 4.74 4.93
C ALA A 62 -0.29 4.64 6.14
N VAL A 63 -1.57 4.90 5.92
CA VAL A 63 -2.65 4.70 6.88
C VAL A 63 -3.83 4.07 6.16
N GLY A 64 -4.31 2.92 6.65
CA GLY A 64 -5.48 2.26 6.09
C GLY A 64 -5.48 0.75 6.28
N TYR A 65 -6.44 0.11 5.61
CA TYR A 65 -6.63 -1.35 5.65
C TYR A 65 -6.47 -1.94 4.25
N ALA A 66 -5.83 -3.10 4.15
CA ALA A 66 -5.72 -3.85 2.91
C ALA A 66 -7.10 -4.10 2.26
N PRO A 67 -7.29 -3.74 0.97
CA PRO A 67 -8.41 -4.23 0.19
C PRO A 67 -8.49 -5.75 0.30
N THR A 68 -9.64 -6.26 0.73
CA THR A 68 -9.87 -7.68 0.96
C THR A 68 -10.98 -8.17 0.05
N VAL A 69 -10.72 -9.23 -0.72
CA VAL A 69 -11.71 -9.90 -1.57
C VAL A 69 -12.09 -11.23 -0.94
N ASN A 70 -13.38 -11.42 -0.66
CA ASN A 70 -13.91 -12.68 -0.15
C ASN A 70 -14.35 -13.59 -1.32
N LEU A 71 -13.69 -14.75 -1.45
CA LEU A 71 -13.98 -15.77 -2.46
C LEU A 71 -14.75 -16.96 -1.86
N GLY A 72 -15.43 -16.75 -0.73
CA GLY A 72 -16.22 -17.77 -0.04
C GLY A 72 -15.35 -18.93 0.46
N GLU A 73 -15.72 -20.15 0.10
CA GLU A 73 -15.02 -21.37 0.51
C GLU A 73 -13.55 -21.44 0.03
N LYS A 74 -13.20 -20.67 -1.01
CA LYS A 74 -11.82 -20.58 -1.53
C LYS A 74 -10.90 -19.77 -0.63
N GLY A 75 -11.49 -18.97 0.28
CA GLY A 75 -10.81 -18.11 1.24
C GLY A 75 -10.85 -16.63 0.87
N MET A 76 -9.93 -15.86 1.43
CA MET A 76 -9.80 -14.43 1.19
C MET A 76 -8.46 -14.08 0.54
N LEU A 77 -8.51 -13.08 -0.33
CA LEU A 77 -7.35 -12.43 -0.93
C LEU A 77 -7.17 -11.05 -0.30
N PHE A 78 -5.94 -10.75 0.12
CA PHE A 78 -5.53 -9.45 0.64
C PHE A 78 -4.52 -8.82 -0.30
N LEU A 79 -4.74 -7.55 -0.67
CA LEU A 79 -3.70 -6.71 -1.26
C LEU A 79 -3.02 -5.95 -0.13
N THR A 80 -1.83 -6.41 0.26
CA THR A 80 -1.19 -5.98 1.50
C THR A 80 -0.37 -4.72 1.28
N PHE A 81 0.32 -4.25 2.32
CA PHE A 81 1.20 -3.08 2.23
C PHE A 81 2.68 -3.49 2.14
N GLU A 82 2.96 -4.78 2.12
CA GLU A 82 4.31 -5.33 2.06
C GLU A 82 4.86 -5.27 0.64
N GLU A 83 6.17 -4.99 0.50
CA GLU A 83 6.82 -5.07 -0.80
C GLU A 83 6.76 -6.50 -1.35
N ALA A 84 6.38 -6.63 -2.62
CA ALA A 84 6.39 -7.94 -3.24
C ALA A 84 7.82 -8.48 -3.35
N THR A 85 8.01 -9.74 -2.94
CA THR A 85 9.25 -10.47 -3.23
C THR A 85 9.38 -10.61 -4.74
N ARG A 86 10.44 -10.01 -5.30
CA ARG A 86 10.70 -9.99 -6.74
C ARG A 86 12.09 -10.50 -7.04
N THR A 87 12.23 -11.30 -8.09
CA THR A 87 13.55 -11.65 -8.65
C THR A 87 14.24 -10.41 -9.21
N PRO A 88 15.57 -10.45 -9.44
CA PRO A 88 16.28 -9.34 -10.08
C PRO A 88 15.66 -8.89 -11.41
N GLU A 89 15.21 -9.84 -12.24
CA GLU A 89 14.58 -9.58 -13.54
C GLU A 89 13.23 -8.86 -13.37
N GLN A 90 12.42 -9.30 -12.41
CA GLN A 90 11.14 -8.67 -12.08
C GLN A 90 11.33 -7.25 -11.54
N ARG A 91 12.39 -7.01 -10.75
CA ARG A 91 12.75 -5.66 -10.27
C ARG A 91 13.14 -4.74 -11.42
N ILE A 92 13.92 -5.24 -12.38
CA ILE A 92 14.28 -4.48 -13.58
C ILE A 92 13.03 -4.09 -14.36
N GLU A 93 12.11 -5.03 -14.55
CA GLU A 93 10.86 -4.76 -15.28
C GLU A 93 9.98 -3.73 -14.56
N ARG A 94 9.78 -3.88 -13.24
CA ARG A 94 9.10 -2.87 -12.41
C ARG A 94 9.72 -1.47 -12.60
N ASN A 95 11.05 -1.39 -12.57
CA ASN A 95 11.77 -0.11 -12.65
C ASN A 95 11.74 0.53 -14.05
N LYS A 96 11.42 -0.23 -15.11
CA LYS A 96 11.16 0.33 -16.45
C LYS A 96 9.80 1.01 -16.52
N GLN A 97 8.80 0.46 -15.83
CA GLN A 97 7.44 0.97 -15.82
C GLN A 97 7.32 2.22 -14.92
N ILE A 98 8.08 2.25 -13.82
CA ILE A 98 8.01 3.33 -12.83
C ILE A 98 9.40 3.75 -12.35
N ARG A 99 9.60 5.06 -12.28
CA ARG A 99 10.68 5.67 -11.49
C ARG A 99 10.13 6.13 -10.14
N CYS A 100 10.16 5.22 -9.18
CA CYS A 100 9.74 5.49 -7.82
C CYS A 100 10.68 4.79 -6.83
N LEU A 101 11.19 5.58 -5.88
CA LEU A 101 12.14 5.15 -4.86
C LEU A 101 11.47 4.73 -3.55
N TYR A 102 10.14 4.72 -3.53
CA TYR A 102 9.38 4.27 -2.38
C TYR A 102 9.10 2.77 -2.45
N TRP A 103 8.67 2.25 -1.31
CA TRP A 103 7.99 0.97 -1.20
C TRP A 103 6.71 0.96 -2.00
N ASP A 104 6.24 -0.23 -2.36
CA ASP A 104 5.21 -0.41 -3.39
C ASP A 104 3.94 0.41 -3.13
N ILE A 105 3.43 0.45 -1.89
CA ILE A 105 2.26 1.27 -1.51
C ILE A 105 2.49 2.77 -1.75
N GLY A 106 3.67 3.28 -1.42
CA GLY A 106 4.02 4.67 -1.68
C GLY A 106 4.19 4.97 -3.17
N CYS A 107 4.41 3.95 -4.00
CA CYS A 107 4.54 4.08 -5.44
C CYS A 107 3.25 3.90 -6.22
N LEU A 108 2.20 3.26 -5.67
CA LEU A 108 0.98 2.96 -6.43
C LEU A 108 0.32 4.19 -7.06
N PRO A 109 0.18 5.35 -6.40
CA PRO A 109 -0.39 6.52 -7.05
C PRO A 109 0.44 6.96 -8.27
N PHE A 110 1.76 7.05 -8.11
CA PHE A 110 2.68 7.39 -9.20
C PHE A 110 2.62 6.35 -10.34
N ALA A 111 2.47 5.07 -9.99
CA ALA A 111 2.26 3.98 -10.95
C ALA A 111 1.04 4.19 -11.83
N ALA A 112 -0.10 4.34 -11.18
CA ALA A 112 -1.41 4.34 -11.83
C ALA A 112 -1.52 5.54 -12.78
N TYR A 113 -0.91 6.67 -12.43
CA TYR A 113 -0.91 7.89 -13.23
C TYR A 113 0.36 8.08 -14.07
N GLN A 114 1.26 7.09 -14.11
CA GLN A 114 2.51 7.10 -14.89
C GLN A 114 3.37 8.36 -14.63
N LYS A 115 3.52 8.72 -13.35
CA LYS A 115 4.31 9.86 -12.88
C LYS A 115 5.59 9.39 -12.20
N ALA A 116 6.62 10.24 -12.23
CA ALA A 116 7.83 10.01 -11.44
C ALA A 116 7.61 10.52 -10.01
N SER A 117 8.16 9.84 -9.01
CA SER A 117 8.00 10.26 -7.60
C SER A 117 8.89 11.43 -7.17
N GLY A 118 9.86 11.80 -8.01
CA GLY A 118 10.99 12.67 -7.62
C GLY A 118 11.95 11.99 -6.64
N SER A 119 13.17 12.51 -6.54
CA SER A 119 14.22 11.99 -5.64
C SER A 119 14.78 13.03 -4.64
N ASP A 120 14.75 14.32 -4.99
CA ASP A 120 15.16 15.43 -4.12
C ASP A 120 13.96 16.33 -3.76
N TYR A 121 14.16 17.32 -2.88
CA TYR A 121 13.10 18.20 -2.36
C TYR A 121 12.24 18.85 -3.46
N GLY A 122 12.89 19.54 -4.41
CA GLY A 122 12.18 20.30 -5.45
C GLY A 122 11.40 19.37 -6.37
N ASN A 123 12.04 18.27 -6.77
CA ASN A 123 11.43 17.26 -7.63
C ASN A 123 10.30 16.49 -6.92
N LYS A 124 10.44 16.19 -5.62
CA LYS A 124 9.41 15.50 -4.82
C LYS A 124 8.16 16.36 -4.66
N LYS A 125 8.33 17.66 -4.35
CA LYS A 125 7.20 18.59 -4.26
C LYS A 125 6.47 18.69 -5.59
N ALA A 126 7.20 18.95 -6.68
CA ALA A 126 6.59 19.07 -8.01
C ALA A 126 5.88 17.78 -8.45
N ALA A 127 6.46 16.61 -8.17
CA ALA A 127 5.86 15.32 -8.45
C ALA A 127 4.54 15.11 -7.70
N LEU A 128 4.47 15.48 -6.43
CA LEU A 128 3.24 15.41 -5.64
C LEU A 128 2.18 16.40 -6.11
N ASP A 129 2.58 17.64 -6.42
CA ASP A 129 1.68 18.65 -6.98
C ASP A 129 1.09 18.19 -8.32
N GLU A 130 1.89 17.53 -9.18
CA GLU A 130 1.43 16.97 -10.44
C GLU A 130 0.49 15.77 -10.24
N LEU A 131 0.82 14.89 -9.30
CA LEU A 131 0.00 13.73 -8.93
C LEU A 131 -1.37 14.16 -8.40
N LEU A 132 -1.42 15.13 -7.48
CA LEU A 132 -2.66 15.58 -6.85
C LEU A 132 -3.60 16.32 -7.81
N ARG A 133 -3.12 16.74 -8.99
CA ARG A 133 -3.97 17.29 -10.07
C ARG A 133 -4.62 16.22 -10.94
N GLN A 134 -4.22 14.95 -10.77
CA GLN A 134 -4.80 13.87 -11.55
C GLN A 134 -6.22 13.56 -11.09
N SER A 135 -7.02 13.01 -12.00
CA SER A 135 -8.40 12.64 -11.73
C SER A 135 -8.82 11.37 -12.46
N GLY A 136 -9.90 10.77 -11.95
CA GLY A 136 -10.49 9.56 -12.48
C GLY A 136 -9.71 8.28 -12.11
N PRO A 137 -10.36 7.11 -12.26
CA PRO A 137 -9.75 5.82 -11.97
C PRO A 137 -8.67 5.47 -12.98
N ARG A 138 -7.64 4.76 -12.52
CA ARG A 138 -6.57 4.19 -13.34
C ARG A 138 -6.27 2.77 -12.92
N GLU A 139 -6.00 1.91 -13.89
CA GLU A 139 -5.54 0.56 -13.59
C GLU A 139 -4.08 0.58 -13.15
N VAL A 140 -3.78 -0.21 -12.12
CA VAL A 140 -2.45 -0.35 -11.55
C VAL A 140 -1.75 -1.54 -12.22
N PRO A 141 -0.55 -1.36 -12.79
CA PRO A 141 0.19 -2.47 -13.37
C PRO A 141 0.51 -3.56 -12.35
N PHE A 142 0.35 -4.84 -12.72
CA PHE A 142 0.57 -5.96 -11.79
C PHE A 142 2.00 -6.05 -11.27
N ALA A 143 2.98 -5.61 -12.06
CA ALA A 143 4.40 -5.63 -11.70
C ALA A 143 4.73 -4.77 -10.45
N VAL A 144 3.88 -3.79 -10.14
CA VAL A 144 4.11 -2.80 -9.08
C VAL A 144 3.19 -3.03 -7.88
N LEU A 145 2.32 -4.03 -7.96
CA LEU A 145 1.45 -4.38 -6.85
C LEU A 145 2.30 -4.81 -5.64
N PRO A 146 1.87 -4.46 -4.42
CA PRO A 146 2.38 -5.06 -3.19
C PRO A 146 2.15 -6.57 -3.17
N THR A 147 2.65 -7.24 -2.14
CA THR A 147 2.37 -8.65 -1.89
C THR A 147 0.86 -8.90 -1.85
N LEU A 148 0.44 -9.96 -2.53
CA LEU A 148 -0.89 -10.52 -2.39
C LEU A 148 -0.83 -11.71 -1.43
N LEU A 149 -1.71 -11.74 -0.45
CA LEU A 149 -1.80 -12.85 0.51
C LEU A 149 -3.14 -13.57 0.40
N ARG A 150 -3.06 -14.89 0.50
CA ARG A 150 -4.21 -15.74 0.73
C ARG A 150 -4.32 -16.11 2.20
N VAL A 151 -5.56 -16.04 2.69
CA VAL A 151 -5.97 -16.58 3.98
C VAL A 151 -7.15 -17.51 3.75
N ARG A 152 -7.01 -18.81 4.06
CA ARG A 152 -8.09 -19.79 3.85
C ARG A 152 -9.23 -19.57 4.84
N ASP A 153 -8.90 -19.47 6.12
CA ASP A 153 -9.80 -19.07 7.19
C ASP A 153 -9.08 -18.01 8.02
N ILE A 154 -9.75 -16.88 8.23
CA ILE A 154 -9.21 -15.76 8.99
C ILE A 154 -9.17 -16.04 10.48
N ASN A 155 -10.10 -16.85 10.98
CA ASN A 155 -10.15 -17.24 12.38
C ASN A 155 -8.98 -18.17 12.76
N ASP A 156 -8.31 -18.71 11.74
CA ASP A 156 -7.17 -19.58 11.86
C ASP A 156 -5.82 -18.84 11.94
N LEU A 157 -5.81 -17.51 11.76
CA LEU A 157 -4.61 -16.70 11.92
C LEU A 157 -4.18 -16.72 13.40
N PRO A 158 -2.93 -17.08 13.70
CA PRO A 158 -2.48 -17.12 15.08
C PRO A 158 -2.42 -15.70 15.64
N MET A 159 -3.07 -15.50 16.77
CA MET A 159 -3.07 -14.27 17.57
C MET A 159 -1.65 -13.80 18.02
N HIS A 160 -0.64 -14.66 17.86
CA HIS A 160 0.74 -14.44 18.29
C HIS A 160 1.71 -14.50 17.10
N ALA A 161 1.60 -13.56 16.15
CA ALA A 161 2.73 -13.26 15.28
C ALA A 161 3.82 -12.58 16.15
N SER A 162 4.88 -13.33 16.48
CA SER A 162 6.01 -12.78 17.24
C SER A 162 6.82 -11.84 16.35
N ARG A 163 7.28 -10.72 16.91
CA ARG A 163 8.25 -9.78 16.30
C ARG A 163 9.55 -10.45 15.82
N PHE A 164 9.81 -11.68 16.26
CA PHE A 164 10.99 -12.48 15.94
C PHE A 164 10.66 -13.93 15.56
N GLY A 165 9.40 -14.24 15.24
CA GLY A 165 8.97 -15.58 14.86
C GLY A 165 8.54 -15.64 13.39
N ASN A 166 8.78 -16.79 12.74
CA ASN A 166 8.33 -17.05 11.38
C ASN A 166 6.87 -16.62 11.18
N PRO A 167 6.52 -16.05 10.01
CA PRO A 167 5.13 -15.72 9.71
C PRO A 167 4.27 -16.97 9.94
N PRO A 168 3.01 -16.78 10.37
CA PRO A 168 2.08 -17.90 10.51
C PRO A 168 2.14 -18.79 9.28
N ARG A 169 2.33 -20.11 9.45
CA ARG A 169 2.37 -21.09 8.33
C ARG A 169 1.13 -21.08 7.42
N LYS A 170 0.13 -20.25 7.74
CA LYS A 170 -1.17 -20.12 7.07
C LYS A 170 -1.29 -18.85 6.21
N LEU A 171 -0.32 -17.93 6.24
CA LEU A 171 -0.24 -16.84 5.26
C LEU A 171 0.52 -17.34 4.04
N VAL A 172 -0.13 -17.34 2.89
CA VAL A 172 0.45 -17.82 1.64
C VAL A 172 0.52 -16.65 0.67
N GLY A 173 1.74 -16.28 0.28
CA GLY A 173 1.97 -15.35 -0.82
C GLY A 173 1.42 -15.93 -2.12
N VAL A 174 0.67 -15.11 -2.87
CA VAL A 174 0.08 -15.53 -4.14
C VAL A 174 0.59 -14.65 -5.28
N SER A 175 0.74 -15.25 -6.46
CA SER A 175 1.14 -14.51 -7.66
C SER A 175 -0.05 -13.74 -8.23
N PRO A 176 0.07 -12.44 -8.54
CA PRO A 176 -0.98 -11.70 -9.24
C PRO A 176 -1.24 -12.25 -10.65
N TYR A 177 -0.29 -12.99 -11.23
CA TYR A 177 -0.40 -13.56 -12.58
C TYR A 177 -0.98 -14.98 -12.58
N ASP A 178 -1.12 -15.62 -11.42
CA ASP A 178 -1.65 -16.99 -11.32
C ASP A 178 -2.32 -17.20 -9.94
N LEU A 179 -3.51 -16.61 -9.78
CA LEU A 179 -4.33 -16.86 -8.59
C LEU A 179 -4.88 -18.29 -8.56
N ALA A 180 -5.08 -18.92 -9.72
CA ALA A 180 -5.65 -20.26 -9.81
C ALA A 180 -4.79 -21.31 -9.11
N ALA A 181 -3.46 -21.17 -9.15
CA ALA A 181 -2.53 -22.02 -8.39
C ALA A 181 -2.82 -22.05 -6.88
N SER A 182 -3.35 -20.96 -6.32
CA SER A 182 -3.66 -20.85 -4.90
C SER A 182 -5.14 -21.07 -4.58
N PHE A 183 -6.05 -20.49 -5.36
CA PHE A 183 -7.49 -20.49 -5.06
C PHE A 183 -8.29 -21.55 -5.84
N GLY A 184 -7.66 -22.25 -6.77
CA GLY A 184 -8.29 -23.26 -7.63
C GLY A 184 -8.72 -22.71 -8.99
N PRO A 185 -9.17 -23.58 -9.91
CA PRO A 185 -9.52 -23.21 -11.28
C PRO A 185 -10.58 -22.10 -11.35
N GLY A 186 -10.49 -21.27 -12.40
CA GLY A 186 -11.42 -20.18 -12.66
C GLY A 186 -11.23 -18.94 -11.79
N VAL A 187 -10.17 -18.89 -10.96
CA VAL A 187 -9.81 -17.71 -10.16
C VAL A 187 -8.70 -16.92 -10.82
N GLU A 188 -8.94 -15.64 -11.10
CA GLU A 188 -8.00 -14.76 -11.81
C GLU A 188 -8.08 -13.34 -11.27
N LEU A 189 -6.94 -12.67 -11.08
CA LEU A 189 -6.92 -11.24 -10.80
C LEU A 189 -7.21 -10.49 -12.09
N LYS A 190 -8.40 -9.86 -12.19
CA LYS A 190 -8.78 -9.13 -13.41
C LYS A 190 -8.10 -7.78 -13.50
N ARG A 191 -8.18 -7.00 -12.43
CA ARG A 191 -7.52 -5.70 -12.34
C ARG A 191 -7.46 -5.18 -10.92
N VAL A 192 -6.57 -4.22 -10.73
CA VAL A 192 -6.53 -3.36 -9.55
C VAL A 192 -6.69 -1.94 -10.03
N VAL A 193 -7.66 -1.21 -9.48
CA VAL A 193 -7.98 0.18 -9.85
C VAL A 193 -7.62 1.09 -8.70
N LEU A 194 -6.88 2.16 -9.00
CA LEU A 194 -6.57 3.24 -8.07
C LEU A 194 -7.31 4.51 -8.51
N GLN A 195 -7.90 5.21 -7.55
CA GLN A 195 -8.51 6.52 -7.76
C GLN A 195 -8.17 7.45 -6.60
N LEU A 196 -7.58 8.61 -6.90
CA LEU A 196 -7.41 9.67 -5.90
C LEU A 196 -8.79 10.13 -5.38
N THR A 197 -8.89 10.34 -4.07
CA THR A 197 -10.15 10.69 -3.42
C THR A 197 -9.93 11.55 -2.17
N ASP A 198 -10.93 12.33 -1.80
CA ASP A 198 -10.98 13.06 -0.52
C ASP A 198 -11.72 12.29 0.57
N ASP A 199 -12.28 11.12 0.24
CA ASP A 199 -12.98 10.25 1.18
C ASP A 199 -12.09 9.92 2.39
N PRO A 200 -12.68 9.73 3.58
CA PRO A 200 -11.92 9.30 4.74
C PRO A 200 -11.35 7.89 4.54
N VAL A 201 -10.25 7.60 5.25
CA VAL A 201 -9.69 6.23 5.35
C VAL A 201 -10.81 5.26 5.74
N THR A 202 -10.94 4.18 4.98
CA THR A 202 -12.02 3.20 5.20
C THR A 202 -11.83 2.52 6.56
N PRO A 203 -12.89 2.27 7.35
CA PRO A 203 -12.79 1.44 8.55
C PRO A 203 -12.44 -0.02 8.18
N PRO A 204 -12.09 -0.87 9.16
CA PRO A 204 -11.90 -2.30 8.90
C PRO A 204 -13.13 -2.91 8.20
N PRO A 205 -12.93 -3.76 7.16
CA PRO A 205 -14.04 -4.43 6.48
C PRO A 205 -14.95 -5.20 7.45
N GLU A 206 -16.26 -5.15 7.23
CA GLU A 206 -17.24 -5.85 8.08
C GLU A 206 -17.01 -7.37 8.14
N ILE A 207 -16.53 -7.95 7.04
CA ILE A 207 -16.19 -9.37 6.91
C ILE A 207 -15.02 -9.80 7.80
N TRP A 208 -14.24 -8.87 8.35
CA TRP A 208 -13.17 -9.21 9.28
C TRP A 208 -13.75 -9.60 10.65
N PRO A 209 -13.18 -10.63 11.31
CA PRO A 209 -13.64 -11.04 12.63
C PRO A 209 -13.33 -9.95 13.66
N GLN A 210 -14.15 -9.87 14.72
CA GLN A 210 -14.06 -8.80 15.71
C GLN A 210 -12.68 -8.69 16.36
N TRP A 211 -12.05 -9.83 16.66
CA TRP A 211 -10.72 -9.84 17.26
C TRP A 211 -9.68 -9.11 16.38
N LEU A 212 -9.78 -9.22 15.04
CA LEU A 212 -8.90 -8.53 14.09
C LEU A 212 -9.20 -7.03 14.05
N LYS A 213 -10.49 -6.65 14.11
CA LYS A 213 -10.93 -5.25 14.20
C LYS A 213 -10.52 -4.56 15.51
N GLU A 214 -10.33 -5.34 16.57
CA GLU A 214 -10.02 -4.86 17.93
C GLU A 214 -8.55 -5.05 18.34
N LEU A 215 -7.73 -5.74 17.54
CA LEU A 215 -6.32 -5.99 17.87
C LEU A 215 -5.61 -4.69 18.30
N PRO A 216 -4.79 -4.66 19.37
CA PRO A 216 -3.99 -3.49 19.68
C PRO A 216 -3.08 -3.11 18.51
N LYS A 217 -2.85 -1.81 18.28
CA LYS A 217 -2.04 -1.29 17.15
C LYS A 217 -0.69 -2.03 17.01
N GLU A 218 0.02 -2.25 18.11
CA GLU A 218 1.31 -2.95 18.16
C GLU A 218 1.24 -4.42 17.70
N LYS A 219 0.13 -5.11 17.99
CA LYS A 219 -0.10 -6.50 17.54
C LYS A 219 -0.65 -6.56 16.11
N ARG A 220 -1.39 -5.52 15.70
CA ARG A 220 -1.73 -5.32 14.29
C ARG A 220 -0.45 -5.19 13.50
N GLU A 221 0.47 -4.29 13.87
CA GLU A 221 1.76 -4.10 13.20
C GLU A 221 2.49 -5.43 12.92
N LEU A 222 2.49 -6.39 13.87
CA LEU A 222 3.11 -7.70 13.69
C LEU A 222 2.39 -8.66 12.71
N LEU A 223 1.06 -8.56 12.61
CA LEU A 223 0.27 -9.24 11.57
C LEU A 223 0.21 -8.43 10.27
N ALA A 224 0.43 -7.12 10.35
CA ALA A 224 0.27 -6.11 9.31
C ALA A 224 1.53 -5.87 8.49
N VAL A 225 2.72 -6.19 9.02
CA VAL A 225 3.91 -6.37 8.19
C VAL A 225 3.63 -7.40 7.09
N ASN A 226 2.74 -8.36 7.34
CA ASN A 226 2.28 -9.30 6.32
C ASN A 226 0.94 -8.89 5.67
N ILE A 227 -0.08 -8.42 6.40
CA ILE A 227 -1.46 -8.24 5.87
C ILE A 227 -1.85 -6.77 5.55
N GLY A 228 -0.93 -5.81 5.63
CA GLY A 228 -1.15 -4.45 5.10
C GLY A 228 -1.98 -3.53 6.01
N TYR A 229 -1.33 -3.05 7.06
CA TYR A 229 -1.83 -1.98 7.92
C TYR A 229 -0.66 -1.13 8.42
N TYR A 230 -0.80 0.18 8.31
CA TYR A 230 0.07 1.15 8.95
C TYR A 230 -0.85 2.19 9.60
N ASN A 231 -0.45 2.72 10.77
CA ASN A 231 -1.10 3.81 11.49
C ASN A 231 -0.02 4.59 12.23
#